data_AF-X0VER2-F1
#
_entry.id   AF-X0VER2-F1
#
_cell.length_a   1.000
_cell.length_b   1.000
_cell.length_c   1.000
_cell.angle_alpha   90.00
_cell.angle_beta   90.00
_cell.angle_gamma   90.00
#
_symmetry.space_group_name_H-M   'P 1'
#
loop_
_entity.id
_entity.type
_entity.pdbx_description
1 polymer ?
#
loop_
_entity_poly.entity_id
_entity_poly.type
_entity_poly.pdbx_seq_one_letter_code
_entity_poly.pdbx_strand_id
1 'polypeptide(L)'
;APRPPEPWEGVREALVSGPPCVQVNGILGVDPSAADLDEGEAAGSEDCLGLNVFAPAFPPGEVPVAGERLPVMVWIHGGGNTVGSAAIYDGGTLAQKHRVIVVTTNYRLGALGWFSHAAIAPAGTNPDDASGNYGTLDQIRALEWVRENIASFGGDPNRVTVFGESAGGRNVLSLVASPRASGLFHRAISQSGGTRTSSLSSARNLHDAADVPGHEFSSGEVLLSLLRADGRAEDRDSARRALAGMTPESVADYLRSKTP
;
A
#
# COMPACT_ATOMS: atom_id res chain seq x y z
N ALA A 1 10.53 -4.60 1.68
CA ALA A 1 9.59 -5.14 0.67
C ALA A 1 8.68 -6.19 1.31
N PRO A 2 7.44 -6.37 0.83
CA PRO A 2 6.60 -7.49 1.29
C PRO A 2 7.24 -8.83 0.94
N ARG A 3 7.06 -9.81 1.81
CA ARG A 3 7.50 -11.19 1.59
C ARG A 3 6.32 -12.06 1.21
N PRO A 4 6.53 -13.22 0.54
CA PRO A 4 5.50 -14.24 0.41
C PRO A 4 4.93 -14.62 1.78
N PRO A 5 3.61 -14.91 1.87
CA PRO A 5 3.04 -15.41 3.10
C PRO A 5 3.60 -16.79 3.43
N GLU A 6 3.73 -17.10 4.71
CA GLU A 6 4.03 -18.47 5.15
C GLU A 6 2.90 -19.42 4.71
N PRO A 7 3.22 -20.60 4.18
CA PRO A 7 2.21 -21.59 3.86
C PRO A 7 1.53 -22.09 5.14
N TRP A 8 0.27 -22.49 5.04
CA TRP A 8 -0.48 -23.10 6.14
C TRP A 8 -0.93 -24.51 5.77
N GLU A 9 -1.13 -25.34 6.79
CA GLU A 9 -1.74 -26.66 6.63
C GLU A 9 -3.26 -26.59 6.84
N GLY A 10 -4.00 -27.46 6.15
CA GLY A 10 -5.45 -27.53 6.27
C GLY A 10 -6.20 -26.38 5.59
N VAL A 11 -7.44 -26.17 6.00
CA VAL A 11 -8.35 -25.16 5.42
C VAL A 11 -8.27 -23.87 6.24
N ARG A 12 -7.99 -22.76 5.56
CA ARG A 12 -8.08 -21.41 6.13
C ARG A 12 -9.45 -20.83 5.82
N GLU A 13 -10.21 -20.49 6.86
CA GLU A 13 -11.49 -19.80 6.69
C GLU A 13 -11.26 -18.39 6.13
N ALA A 14 -11.99 -18.04 5.08
CA ALA A 14 -11.87 -16.76 4.36
C ALA A 14 -13.28 -16.18 4.09
N LEU A 15 -14.13 -16.17 5.10
CA LEU A 15 -15.53 -15.72 5.02
C LEU A 15 -15.71 -14.23 5.39
N VAL A 16 -14.70 -13.63 6.01
CA VAL A 16 -14.71 -12.23 6.47
C VAL A 16 -13.46 -11.54 5.95
N SER A 17 -13.61 -10.28 5.51
CA SER A 17 -12.46 -9.47 5.08
C SER A 17 -11.48 -9.25 6.21
N GLY A 18 -10.18 -9.23 5.87
CA GLY A 18 -9.13 -8.87 6.80
C GLY A 18 -9.21 -7.41 7.25
N PRO A 19 -8.46 -7.03 8.31
CA PRO A 19 -8.47 -5.67 8.84
C PRO A 19 -7.92 -4.66 7.82
N PRO A 20 -8.32 -3.38 7.89
CA PRO A 20 -7.67 -2.32 7.14
C PRO A 20 -6.21 -2.15 7.60
N CYS A 21 -5.36 -1.62 6.72
CA CYS A 21 -4.00 -1.22 7.11
C CYS A 21 -4.03 -0.04 8.08
N VAL A 22 -2.97 0.08 8.89
CA VAL A 22 -2.82 1.19 9.84
C VAL A 22 -3.01 2.53 9.14
N GLN A 23 -3.92 3.32 9.67
CA GLN A 23 -4.29 4.63 9.17
C GLN A 23 -4.93 5.46 10.29
N VAL A 24 -5.04 6.77 10.08
CA VAL A 24 -5.60 7.70 11.06
C VAL A 24 -7.08 7.94 10.76
N ASN A 25 -7.92 7.90 11.79
CA ASN A 25 -9.34 8.19 11.70
C ASN A 25 -9.60 9.66 11.38
N GLY A 26 -10.57 9.94 10.51
CA GLY A 26 -10.93 11.26 10.04
C GLY A 26 -11.91 11.22 8.86
N ILE A 27 -12.08 12.37 8.20
CA ILE A 27 -13.13 12.59 7.19
C ILE A 27 -13.11 11.60 6.00
N LEU A 28 -11.95 11.02 5.69
CA LEU A 28 -11.75 10.13 4.53
C LEU A 28 -11.51 8.64 4.90
N GLY A 29 -11.51 8.28 6.20
CA GLY A 29 -11.37 6.91 6.77
C GLY A 29 -11.06 6.98 8.28
N VAL A 30 -11.36 6.07 9.21
CA VAL A 30 -11.81 4.66 9.18
C VAL A 30 -13.25 4.53 9.68
N ASP A 31 -14.01 3.67 8.98
CA ASP A 31 -15.35 3.10 9.23
C ASP A 31 -16.39 3.83 10.12
N PRO A 32 -17.58 4.20 9.60
CA PRO A 32 -18.77 4.59 10.38
C PRO A 32 -19.31 3.55 11.39
N SER A 33 -18.76 2.33 11.44
CA SER A 33 -19.02 1.32 12.48
C SER A 33 -18.04 1.33 13.65
N ALA A 34 -16.94 2.10 13.56
CA ALA A 34 -16.05 2.37 14.67
C ALA A 34 -16.67 3.40 15.62
N ALA A 35 -17.69 2.97 16.36
CA ALA A 35 -18.45 3.83 17.26
C ALA A 35 -17.60 4.47 18.38
N ASP A 36 -16.36 4.02 18.57
CA ASP A 36 -15.47 4.38 19.67
C ASP A 36 -14.12 4.98 19.24
N LEU A 37 -13.94 5.41 17.98
CA LEU A 37 -12.70 6.09 17.55
C LEU A 37 -12.91 7.59 17.38
N ASP A 38 -12.11 8.37 18.09
CA ASP A 38 -12.07 9.82 17.93
C ASP A 38 -11.31 10.21 16.63
N GLU A 39 -11.57 11.42 16.12
CA GLU A 39 -10.79 11.98 15.01
C GLU A 39 -9.31 12.11 15.40
N GLY A 40 -8.42 11.61 14.55
CA GLY A 40 -6.97 11.62 14.82
C GLY A 40 -6.44 10.35 15.49
N GLU A 41 -7.30 9.41 15.90
CA GLU A 41 -6.85 8.13 16.46
C GLU A 41 -6.41 7.15 15.37
N ALA A 42 -5.33 6.41 15.63
CA ALA A 42 -4.85 5.36 14.75
C ALA A 42 -5.74 4.11 14.82
N ALA A 43 -6.01 3.50 13.67
CA ALA A 43 -6.83 2.30 13.55
C ALA A 43 -6.28 1.34 12.50
N GLY A 44 -6.73 0.09 12.56
CA GLY A 44 -6.30 -0.98 11.66
C GLY A 44 -5.16 -1.83 12.23
N SER A 45 -4.49 -2.57 11.35
CA SER A 45 -3.42 -3.52 11.70
C SER A 45 -2.22 -3.35 10.76
N GLU A 46 -1.01 -3.62 11.25
CA GLU A 46 0.15 -3.79 10.36
C GLU A 46 0.09 -5.13 9.62
N ASP A 47 -0.53 -6.15 10.24
CA ASP A 47 -0.94 -7.39 9.56
C ASP A 47 -2.25 -7.17 8.81
N CYS A 48 -2.16 -6.43 7.70
CA CYS A 48 -3.29 -6.03 6.87
C CYS A 48 -3.19 -6.47 5.41
N LEU A 49 -2.08 -7.11 5.01
CA LEU A 49 -1.79 -7.48 3.62
C LEU A 49 -2.63 -8.70 3.20
N GLY A 50 -3.93 -8.47 3.04
CA GLY A 50 -4.91 -9.40 2.53
C GLY A 50 -5.60 -8.90 1.27
N LEU A 51 -6.31 -9.81 0.63
CA LEU A 51 -7.18 -9.53 -0.51
C LEU A 51 -8.48 -10.31 -0.39
N ASN A 52 -9.54 -9.81 -1.02
CA ASN A 52 -10.82 -10.49 -1.17
C ASN A 52 -10.97 -10.95 -2.62
N VAL A 53 -11.56 -12.13 -2.84
CA VAL A 53 -11.87 -12.65 -4.17
C VAL A 53 -13.38 -12.81 -4.29
N PHE A 54 -13.96 -12.13 -5.28
CA PHE A 54 -15.37 -12.25 -5.64
C PHE A 54 -15.46 -12.96 -6.99
N ALA A 55 -16.09 -14.13 -6.97
CA ALA A 55 -16.36 -14.93 -8.17
C ALA A 55 -17.88 -15.03 -8.39
N PRO A 56 -18.35 -15.15 -9.63
CA PRO A 56 -19.74 -15.50 -9.87
C PRO A 56 -20.03 -16.90 -9.30
N ALA A 57 -21.30 -17.17 -9.00
CA ALA A 57 -21.70 -18.49 -8.54
C ALA A 57 -21.44 -19.54 -9.63
N PHE A 58 -20.69 -20.59 -9.28
CA PHE A 58 -20.46 -21.76 -10.12
C PHE A 58 -21.19 -22.97 -9.52
N PRO A 59 -21.76 -23.86 -10.33
CA PRO A 59 -22.20 -25.16 -9.84
C PRO A 59 -21.04 -25.93 -9.18
N PRO A 60 -21.30 -26.76 -8.17
CA PRO A 60 -20.26 -27.58 -7.54
C PRO A 60 -19.49 -28.42 -8.57
N GLY A 61 -18.16 -28.28 -8.60
CA GLY A 61 -17.30 -28.98 -9.56
C GLY A 61 -17.17 -28.32 -10.94
N GLU A 62 -17.83 -27.18 -11.17
CA GLU A 62 -17.85 -26.48 -12.46
C GLU A 62 -17.15 -25.10 -12.38
N VAL A 63 -16.12 -24.98 -11.53
CA VAL A 63 -15.25 -23.80 -11.56
C VAL A 63 -14.49 -23.78 -12.90
N PRO A 64 -14.53 -22.68 -13.67
CA PRO A 64 -13.92 -22.64 -15.00
C PRO A 64 -12.44 -22.99 -15.02
N VAL A 65 -12.04 -23.86 -15.96
CA VAL A 65 -10.65 -24.30 -16.14
C VAL A 65 -10.16 -24.04 -17.56
N ALA A 66 -8.83 -24.04 -17.74
CA ALA A 66 -8.17 -23.87 -19.03
C ALA A 66 -8.74 -22.66 -19.83
N GLY A 67 -9.25 -22.91 -21.05
CA GLY A 67 -9.76 -21.86 -21.95
C GLY A 67 -11.09 -21.22 -21.54
N GLU A 68 -11.75 -21.74 -20.50
CA GLU A 68 -13.05 -21.24 -20.02
C GLU A 68 -12.89 -20.20 -18.90
N ARG A 69 -11.66 -20.01 -18.39
CA ARG A 69 -11.36 -19.08 -17.31
C ARG A 69 -11.80 -17.64 -17.62
N LEU A 70 -12.33 -16.99 -16.61
CA LEU A 70 -12.92 -15.65 -16.71
C LEU A 70 -11.85 -14.55 -16.63
N PRO A 71 -12.08 -13.38 -17.24
CA PRO A 71 -11.22 -12.21 -17.01
C PRO A 71 -11.16 -11.84 -15.53
N VAL A 72 -10.00 -11.33 -15.09
CA VAL A 72 -9.76 -10.91 -13.71
C VAL A 72 -9.65 -9.39 -13.65
N MET A 73 -10.32 -8.77 -12.69
CA MET A 73 -10.25 -7.34 -12.40
C MET A 73 -9.72 -7.12 -10.98
N VAL A 74 -8.56 -6.49 -10.84
CA VAL A 74 -7.89 -6.24 -9.56
C VAL A 74 -8.06 -4.78 -9.17
N TRP A 75 -8.86 -4.54 -8.13
CA TRP A 75 -9.21 -3.22 -7.61
C TRP A 75 -8.17 -2.72 -6.60
N ILE A 76 -7.71 -1.49 -6.82
CA ILE A 76 -6.83 -0.75 -5.93
C ILE A 76 -7.64 0.44 -5.39
N HIS A 77 -7.90 0.44 -4.09
CA HIS A 77 -8.72 1.47 -3.47
C HIS A 77 -8.06 2.86 -3.48
N GLY A 78 -8.89 3.91 -3.33
CA GLY A 78 -8.46 5.29 -3.15
C GLY A 78 -8.10 5.61 -1.70
N GLY A 79 -8.22 6.89 -1.32
CA GLY A 79 -7.97 7.35 0.05
C GLY A 79 -6.61 8.04 0.25
N GLY A 80 -6.12 8.75 -0.76
CA GLY A 80 -4.91 9.58 -0.63
C GLY A 80 -3.60 8.82 -0.36
N ASN A 81 -3.62 7.48 -0.44
CA ASN A 81 -2.58 6.60 0.10
C ASN A 81 -2.37 6.72 1.62
N THR A 82 -3.31 7.32 2.34
CA THR A 82 -3.26 7.50 3.80
C THR A 82 -4.39 6.76 4.51
N VAL A 83 -5.50 6.51 3.82
CA VAL A 83 -6.69 5.81 4.33
C VAL A 83 -7.26 4.87 3.26
N GLY A 84 -8.19 4.00 3.64
CA GLY A 84 -8.91 3.09 2.77
C GLY A 84 -8.75 1.61 3.14
N SER A 85 -9.55 0.76 2.50
CA SER A 85 -9.56 -0.68 2.72
C SER A 85 -10.17 -1.43 1.55
N ALA A 86 -9.67 -2.63 1.29
CA ALA A 86 -10.27 -3.59 0.36
C ALA A 86 -11.70 -3.99 0.74
N ALA A 87 -12.03 -3.98 2.04
CA ALA A 87 -13.32 -4.39 2.58
C ALA A 87 -14.48 -3.42 2.25
N ILE A 88 -14.15 -2.16 1.90
CA ILE A 88 -15.15 -1.13 1.56
C ILE A 88 -15.87 -1.47 0.24
N TYR A 89 -15.24 -2.25 -0.63
CA TYR A 89 -15.70 -2.47 -2.00
C TYR A 89 -16.18 -3.91 -2.17
N ASP A 90 -17.50 -4.09 -2.26
CA ASP A 90 -18.11 -5.35 -2.64
C ASP A 90 -18.01 -5.57 -4.16
N GLY A 91 -17.17 -6.52 -4.57
CA GLY A 91 -16.99 -6.91 -5.97
C GLY A 91 -18.06 -7.85 -6.52
N GLY A 92 -18.97 -8.36 -5.68
CA GLY A 92 -19.90 -9.44 -6.01
C GLY A 92 -20.88 -9.08 -7.12
N THR A 93 -21.44 -7.86 -7.11
CA THR A 93 -22.35 -7.41 -8.18
C THR A 93 -21.67 -7.38 -9.55
N LEU A 94 -20.43 -6.87 -9.60
CA LEU A 94 -19.66 -6.81 -10.84
C LEU A 94 -19.28 -8.21 -11.32
N ALA A 95 -18.81 -9.06 -10.41
CA ALA A 95 -18.45 -10.45 -10.69
C ALA A 95 -19.64 -11.23 -11.28
N GLN A 96 -20.81 -11.12 -10.64
CA GLN A 96 -22.01 -11.85 -11.06
C GLN A 96 -22.59 -11.33 -12.38
N LYS A 97 -22.74 -10.01 -12.55
CA LYS A 97 -23.38 -9.43 -13.74
C LYS A 97 -22.55 -9.55 -15.00
N HIS A 98 -21.23 -9.41 -14.88
CA HIS A 98 -20.34 -9.36 -16.03
C HIS A 98 -19.49 -10.63 -16.21
N ARG A 99 -19.67 -11.63 -15.34
CA ARG A 99 -18.92 -12.90 -15.37
C ARG A 99 -17.41 -12.66 -15.40
N VAL A 100 -16.92 -11.96 -14.39
CA VAL A 100 -15.50 -11.68 -14.16
C VAL A 100 -15.12 -12.09 -12.74
N ILE A 101 -13.84 -12.37 -12.50
CA ILE A 101 -13.33 -12.47 -11.13
C ILE A 101 -12.92 -11.07 -10.68
N VAL A 102 -13.38 -10.61 -9.53
CA VAL A 102 -12.97 -9.33 -8.95
C VAL A 102 -12.09 -9.61 -7.73
N VAL A 103 -10.93 -8.98 -7.67
CA VAL A 103 -10.03 -9.05 -6.52
C VAL A 103 -9.91 -7.65 -5.92
N THR A 104 -10.20 -7.46 -4.64
CA THR A 104 -9.92 -6.20 -3.95
C THR A 104 -8.75 -6.42 -3.01
N THR A 105 -7.74 -5.54 -3.00
CA THR A 105 -6.51 -5.76 -2.22
C THR A 105 -6.20 -4.58 -1.31
N ASN A 106 -5.71 -4.90 -0.11
CA ASN A 106 -5.07 -3.92 0.75
C ASN A 106 -3.63 -3.66 0.28
N TYR A 107 -3.08 -2.53 0.72
CA TYR A 107 -1.66 -2.17 0.60
C TYR A 107 -1.32 -1.22 1.76
N ARG A 108 -0.06 -1.19 2.21
CA ARG A 108 0.34 -0.30 3.31
C ARG A 108 0.10 1.16 2.95
N LEU A 109 -0.34 1.94 3.95
CA LEU A 109 -0.73 3.34 3.83
C LEU A 109 0.26 4.26 4.57
N GLY A 110 0.16 5.56 4.30
CA GLY A 110 0.91 6.62 4.97
C GLY A 110 2.41 6.36 4.98
N ALA A 111 3.02 6.57 6.15
CA ALA A 111 4.44 6.35 6.36
C ALA A 111 4.83 4.87 6.14
N LEU A 112 3.98 3.91 6.52
CA LEU A 112 4.28 2.49 6.32
C LEU A 112 4.32 2.11 4.83
N GLY A 113 3.59 2.83 3.98
CA GLY A 113 3.55 2.62 2.54
C GLY A 113 4.63 3.38 1.76
N TRP A 114 4.95 4.64 2.13
CA TRP A 114 5.79 5.53 1.32
C TRP A 114 6.84 6.36 2.08
N PHE A 115 7.14 6.04 3.34
CA PHE A 115 8.22 6.72 4.06
C PHE A 115 9.60 6.29 3.54
N SER A 116 10.44 7.26 3.20
CA SER A 116 11.78 7.04 2.65
C SER A 116 12.77 7.98 3.31
N HIS A 117 13.79 7.45 3.99
CA HIS A 117 14.87 8.23 4.60
C HIS A 117 16.22 7.52 4.40
N ALA A 118 17.30 8.29 4.21
CA ALA A 118 18.62 7.73 3.89
C ALA A 118 19.13 6.76 4.98
N ALA A 119 18.85 7.05 6.26
CA ALA A 119 19.24 6.22 7.39
C ALA A 119 18.63 4.80 7.39
N ILE A 120 17.42 4.63 6.84
CA ILE A 120 16.71 3.33 6.78
C ILE A 120 16.79 2.68 5.40
N ALA A 121 17.50 3.30 4.46
CA ALA A 121 17.80 2.79 3.13
C ALA A 121 19.34 2.80 2.88
N PRO A 122 20.15 2.11 3.71
CA PRO A 122 21.60 2.15 3.61
C PRO A 122 22.10 1.53 2.30
N ALA A 123 23.27 1.96 1.83
CA ALA A 123 23.88 1.42 0.63
C ALA A 123 24.15 -0.09 0.76
N GLY A 124 23.89 -0.85 -0.32
CA GLY A 124 24.12 -2.30 -0.37
C GLY A 124 22.89 -3.17 -0.01
N THR A 125 21.76 -2.57 0.39
CA THR A 125 20.49 -3.30 0.53
C THR A 125 19.86 -3.60 -0.82
N ASN A 126 19.04 -4.66 -0.88
CA ASN A 126 18.17 -4.96 -2.02
C ASN A 126 17.41 -3.69 -2.47
N PRO A 127 17.41 -3.35 -3.78
CA PRO A 127 16.73 -2.17 -4.29
C PRO A 127 15.26 -2.02 -3.87
N ASP A 128 14.55 -3.13 -3.65
CA ASP A 128 13.14 -3.10 -3.22
C ASP A 128 13.01 -2.64 -1.78
N ASP A 129 13.91 -3.12 -0.91
CA ASP A 129 13.98 -2.72 0.50
C ASP A 129 14.48 -1.28 0.66
N ALA A 130 15.29 -0.78 -0.27
CA ALA A 130 15.79 0.61 -0.26
C ALA A 130 14.82 1.63 -0.91
N SER A 131 13.76 1.15 -1.57
CA SER A 131 12.95 2.00 -2.47
C SER A 131 12.11 3.04 -1.73
N GLY A 132 11.60 2.70 -0.54
CA GLY A 132 10.56 3.46 0.14
C GLY A 132 9.20 3.42 -0.55
N ASN A 133 8.98 2.53 -1.54
CA ASN A 133 7.71 2.37 -2.27
C ASN A 133 6.96 1.12 -1.82
N TYR A 134 6.89 0.89 -0.50
CA TYR A 134 6.35 -0.34 0.07
C TYR A 134 4.90 -0.60 -0.33
N GLY A 135 4.04 0.41 -0.36
CA GLY A 135 2.65 0.27 -0.81
C GLY A 135 2.54 -0.14 -2.29
N THR A 136 3.42 0.36 -3.15
CA THR A 136 3.49 -0.10 -4.56
C THR A 136 4.00 -1.55 -4.65
N LEU A 137 4.98 -1.92 -3.83
CA LEU A 137 5.48 -3.29 -3.79
C LEU A 137 4.43 -4.27 -3.25
N ASP A 138 3.57 -3.84 -2.31
CA ASP A 138 2.44 -4.64 -1.82
C ASP A 138 1.44 -4.93 -2.93
N GLN A 139 1.12 -3.93 -3.76
CA GLN A 139 0.25 -4.10 -4.93
C GLN A 139 0.87 -5.05 -5.96
N ILE A 140 2.19 -4.97 -6.19
CA ILE A 140 2.90 -5.92 -7.05
C ILE A 140 2.82 -7.33 -6.47
N ARG A 141 3.02 -7.50 -5.16
CA ARG A 141 2.91 -8.81 -4.50
C ARG A 141 1.50 -9.39 -4.58
N ALA A 142 0.46 -8.57 -4.47
CA ALA A 142 -0.91 -8.99 -4.68
C ALA A 142 -1.14 -9.48 -6.13
N LEU A 143 -0.55 -8.82 -7.12
CA LEU A 143 -0.64 -9.26 -8.52
C LEU A 143 0.15 -10.55 -8.79
N GLU A 144 1.29 -10.75 -8.15
CA GLU A 144 2.00 -12.03 -8.18
C GLU A 144 1.14 -13.15 -7.58
N TRP A 145 0.47 -12.89 -6.45
CA TRP A 145 -0.48 -13.84 -5.87
C TRP A 145 -1.62 -14.15 -6.85
N VAL A 146 -2.18 -13.14 -7.53
CA VAL A 146 -3.22 -13.33 -8.55
C VAL A 146 -2.69 -14.22 -9.67
N ARG A 147 -1.49 -13.96 -10.21
CA ARG A 147 -0.86 -14.79 -11.24
C ARG A 147 -0.73 -16.26 -10.79
N GLU A 148 -0.33 -16.48 -9.54
CA GLU A 148 -0.06 -17.79 -8.98
C GLU A 148 -1.33 -18.59 -8.62
N ASN A 149 -2.41 -17.90 -8.21
CA ASN A 149 -3.53 -18.55 -7.52
C ASN A 149 -4.89 -18.36 -8.18
N ILE A 150 -5.10 -17.30 -8.99
CA ILE A 150 -6.47 -16.92 -9.42
C ILE A 150 -7.14 -17.97 -10.32
N ALA A 151 -6.34 -18.83 -10.95
CA ALA A 151 -6.80 -19.98 -11.71
C ALA A 151 -7.70 -20.92 -10.89
N SER A 152 -7.43 -21.10 -9.60
CA SER A 152 -8.22 -21.93 -8.69
C SER A 152 -9.60 -21.33 -8.37
N PHE A 153 -9.78 -20.04 -8.64
CA PHE A 153 -11.03 -19.31 -8.47
C PHE A 153 -11.79 -19.13 -9.80
N GLY A 154 -11.34 -19.79 -10.87
CA GLY A 154 -11.93 -19.68 -12.20
C GLY A 154 -11.46 -18.46 -13.01
N GLY A 155 -10.44 -17.74 -12.54
CA GLY A 155 -9.87 -16.58 -13.22
C GLY A 155 -8.71 -16.92 -14.14
N ASP A 156 -8.56 -16.16 -15.23
CA ASP A 156 -7.46 -16.31 -16.17
C ASP A 156 -6.30 -15.36 -15.79
N PRO A 157 -5.15 -15.90 -15.31
CA PRO A 157 -4.00 -15.06 -14.95
C PRO A 157 -3.38 -14.33 -16.16
N ASN A 158 -3.73 -14.70 -17.40
CA ASN A 158 -3.29 -14.03 -18.63
C ASN A 158 -4.30 -12.97 -19.13
N ARG A 159 -5.38 -12.70 -18.37
CA ARG A 159 -6.40 -11.71 -18.69
C ARG A 159 -6.76 -10.84 -17.50
N VAL A 160 -5.72 -10.29 -16.87
CA VAL A 160 -5.81 -9.43 -15.69
C VAL A 160 -5.92 -7.94 -16.09
N THR A 161 -6.91 -7.24 -15.53
CA THR A 161 -7.08 -5.79 -15.62
C THR A 161 -6.89 -5.19 -14.24
N VAL A 162 -5.95 -4.26 -14.07
CA VAL A 162 -5.85 -3.45 -12.84
C VAL A 162 -6.71 -2.21 -12.98
N PHE A 163 -7.43 -1.86 -11.92
CA PHE A 163 -8.26 -0.66 -11.92
C PHE A 163 -8.33 -0.03 -10.53
N GLY A 164 -8.48 1.29 -10.47
CA GLY A 164 -8.49 2.01 -9.20
C GLY A 164 -8.96 3.45 -9.33
N GLU A 165 -9.36 4.04 -8.20
CA GLU A 165 -9.89 5.39 -8.12
C GLU A 165 -9.04 6.31 -7.24
N SER A 166 -8.92 7.59 -7.60
CA SER A 166 -8.16 8.60 -6.85
C SER A 166 -6.70 8.16 -6.65
N ALA A 167 -6.26 7.96 -5.40
CA ALA A 167 -4.95 7.39 -5.09
C ALA A 167 -4.75 6.00 -5.70
N GLY A 168 -5.79 5.16 -5.75
CA GLY A 168 -5.78 3.89 -6.46
C GLY A 168 -5.59 4.06 -7.97
N GLY A 169 -6.19 5.09 -8.57
CA GLY A 169 -5.98 5.44 -9.98
C GLY A 169 -4.54 5.91 -10.24
N ARG A 170 -3.94 6.67 -9.31
CA ARG A 170 -2.50 7.02 -9.35
C ARG A 170 -1.62 5.78 -9.23
N ASN A 171 -1.98 4.86 -8.32
CA ASN A 171 -1.25 3.62 -8.10
C ASN A 171 -1.29 2.69 -9.32
N VAL A 172 -2.43 2.61 -10.03
CA VAL A 172 -2.53 1.93 -11.34
C VAL A 172 -1.49 2.50 -12.33
N LEU A 173 -1.35 3.83 -12.40
CA LEU A 173 -0.35 4.46 -13.28
C LEU A 173 1.08 4.16 -12.83
N SER A 174 1.34 4.08 -11.52
CA SER A 174 2.63 3.63 -10.99
C SER A 174 2.95 2.18 -11.38
N LEU A 175 1.97 1.28 -11.39
CA LEU A 175 2.14 -0.10 -11.86
C LEU A 175 2.45 -0.15 -13.36
N VAL A 176 1.76 0.64 -14.19
CA VAL A 176 2.04 0.78 -15.63
C VAL A 176 3.47 1.26 -15.88
N ALA A 177 3.98 2.18 -15.06
CA ALA A 177 5.34 2.69 -15.20
C ALA A 177 6.42 1.76 -14.61
N SER A 178 6.05 0.76 -13.80
CA SER A 178 7.01 -0.05 -13.04
C SER A 178 7.47 -1.28 -13.83
N PRO A 179 8.78 -1.45 -14.10
CA PRO A 179 9.30 -2.67 -14.71
C PRO A 179 9.01 -3.93 -13.89
N ARG A 180 8.84 -3.80 -12.57
CA ARG A 180 8.55 -4.91 -11.66
C ARG A 180 7.14 -5.46 -11.82
N ALA A 181 6.22 -4.67 -12.38
CA ALA A 181 4.85 -5.12 -12.64
C ALA A 181 4.66 -5.71 -14.05
N SER A 182 5.74 -5.75 -14.85
CA SER A 182 5.70 -6.27 -16.22
C SER A 182 5.23 -7.72 -16.26
N GLY A 183 4.25 -8.00 -17.11
CA GLY A 183 3.65 -9.33 -17.26
C GLY A 183 2.70 -9.75 -16.13
N LEU A 184 2.46 -8.90 -15.11
CA LEU A 184 1.50 -9.20 -14.05
C LEU A 184 0.07 -8.75 -14.35
N PHE A 185 -0.11 -7.84 -15.31
CA PHE A 185 -1.42 -7.41 -15.81
C PHE A 185 -1.38 -7.04 -17.29
N HIS A 186 -2.55 -6.91 -17.90
CA HIS A 186 -2.72 -6.84 -19.35
C HIS A 186 -3.51 -5.60 -19.79
N ARG A 187 -4.30 -5.02 -18.88
CA ARG A 187 -5.11 -3.82 -19.09
C ARG A 187 -5.10 -2.97 -17.82
N ALA A 188 -5.28 -1.67 -17.96
CA ALA A 188 -5.28 -0.73 -16.85
C ALA A 188 -6.43 0.29 -17.00
N ILE A 189 -7.10 0.62 -15.89
CA ILE A 189 -8.11 1.68 -15.83
C ILE A 189 -7.77 2.60 -14.65
N SER A 190 -7.51 3.88 -14.92
CA SER A 190 -7.25 4.89 -13.90
C SER A 190 -8.44 5.84 -13.82
N GLN A 191 -9.17 5.81 -12.71
CA GLN A 191 -10.33 6.66 -12.45
C GLN A 191 -9.89 7.82 -11.56
N SER A 192 -9.96 9.06 -12.04
CA SER A 192 -9.56 10.25 -11.25
C SER A 192 -8.14 10.20 -10.68
N GLY A 193 -7.22 9.44 -11.32
CA GLY A 193 -5.83 9.29 -10.89
C GLY A 193 -4.91 10.38 -11.43
N GLY A 194 -3.94 10.82 -10.60
CA GLY A 194 -2.91 11.78 -11.00
C GLY A 194 -1.57 11.11 -11.36
N THR A 195 -0.72 11.81 -12.12
CA THR A 195 0.61 11.34 -12.55
C THR A 195 1.78 12.02 -11.83
N ARG A 196 1.50 12.90 -10.86
CA ARG A 196 2.56 13.63 -10.15
C ARG A 196 3.50 12.65 -9.45
N THR A 197 4.80 12.89 -9.52
CA THR A 197 5.83 12.14 -8.81
C THR A 197 6.75 13.11 -8.08
N SER A 198 7.48 12.63 -7.08
CA SER A 198 8.48 13.40 -6.35
C SER A 198 9.85 12.74 -6.51
N SER A 199 10.91 13.53 -6.61
CA SER A 199 12.27 13.00 -6.54
C SER A 199 12.58 12.49 -5.13
N LEU A 200 13.56 11.58 -5.02
CA LEU A 200 14.04 11.14 -3.70
C LEU A 200 14.59 12.30 -2.86
N SER A 201 15.23 13.30 -3.49
CA SER A 201 15.69 14.50 -2.80
C SER A 201 14.54 15.30 -2.22
N SER A 202 13.47 15.54 -3.00
CA SER A 202 12.27 16.21 -2.53
C SER A 202 11.59 15.43 -1.38
N ALA A 203 11.57 14.10 -1.45
CA ALA A 203 10.99 13.25 -0.41
C ALA A 203 11.82 13.18 0.88
N ARG A 204 13.13 13.45 0.84
CA ARG A 204 14.06 13.19 1.96
C ARG A 204 14.63 14.44 2.60
N ASN A 205 14.95 15.46 1.81
CA ASN A 205 15.68 16.62 2.30
C ASN A 205 14.82 17.50 3.21
N LEU A 206 15.44 18.33 4.03
CA LEU A 206 14.73 19.41 4.73
C LEU A 206 14.18 20.40 3.71
N HIS A 207 13.03 21.01 4.00
CA HIS A 207 12.32 21.88 3.05
C HIS A 207 13.11 23.14 2.68
N ASP A 208 14.08 23.52 3.50
CA ASP A 208 14.99 24.66 3.36
C ASP A 208 16.45 24.21 3.13
N ALA A 209 16.66 22.98 2.67
CA ALA A 209 17.99 22.53 2.26
C ALA A 209 18.55 23.43 1.15
N ALA A 210 19.82 23.85 1.29
CA ALA A 210 20.42 24.87 0.43
C ALA A 210 20.54 24.47 -1.04
N ASP A 211 20.84 23.20 -1.32
CA ASP A 211 21.06 22.72 -2.70
C ASP A 211 19.76 22.28 -3.37
N VAL A 212 19.08 21.31 -2.77
CA VAL A 212 17.82 20.75 -3.28
C VAL A 212 16.81 20.71 -2.15
N PRO A 213 15.89 21.69 -2.07
CA PRO A 213 14.82 21.73 -1.10
C PRO A 213 13.96 20.46 -1.09
N GLY A 214 13.61 20.00 0.10
CA GLY A 214 12.60 18.98 0.33
C GLY A 214 11.17 19.51 0.19
N HIS A 215 10.19 18.59 0.20
CA HIS A 215 8.79 18.93 0.46
C HIS A 215 8.61 19.33 1.93
N GLU A 216 7.59 20.14 2.23
CA GLU A 216 7.19 20.49 3.61
C GLU A 216 6.82 19.27 4.48
N PHE A 217 6.57 18.11 3.85
CA PHE A 217 6.23 16.83 4.48
C PHE A 217 7.27 15.75 4.15
N SER A 218 8.50 16.16 3.83
CA SER A 218 9.59 15.21 3.59
C SER A 218 9.90 14.40 4.85
N SER A 219 10.58 13.27 4.69
CA SER A 219 11.02 12.47 5.83
C SER A 219 11.98 13.22 6.75
N GLY A 220 12.75 14.18 6.22
CA GLY A 220 13.56 15.10 7.01
C GLY A 220 12.71 15.97 7.94
N GLU A 221 11.65 16.60 7.44
CA GLU A 221 10.74 17.42 8.27
C GLU A 221 9.94 16.58 9.27
N VAL A 222 9.52 15.38 8.87
CA VAL A 222 8.89 14.42 9.78
C VAL A 222 9.84 14.07 10.92
N LEU A 223 11.12 13.84 10.63
CA LEU A 223 12.11 13.54 11.67
C LEU A 223 12.32 14.71 12.63
N LEU A 224 12.39 15.96 12.15
CA LEU A 224 12.44 17.14 13.02
C LEU A 224 11.19 17.25 13.90
N SER A 225 10.02 16.96 13.32
CA SER A 225 8.74 17.00 14.04
C SER A 225 8.68 15.92 15.12
N LEU A 226 9.14 14.70 14.83
CA LEU A 226 9.23 13.61 15.80
C LEU A 226 10.19 13.95 16.95
N LEU A 227 11.36 14.52 16.67
CA LEU A 227 12.31 14.92 17.72
C LEU A 227 11.69 15.95 18.68
N ARG A 228 10.85 16.85 18.16
CA ARG A 228 10.12 17.82 18.98
C ARG A 228 9.00 17.18 19.78
N ALA A 229 8.21 16.30 19.15
CA ALA A 229 7.11 15.58 19.80
C ALA A 229 7.60 14.73 20.98
N ASP A 230 8.80 14.15 20.86
CA ASP A 230 9.47 13.38 21.92
C ASP A 230 10.16 14.25 23.00
N GLY A 231 10.10 15.58 22.89
CA GLY A 231 10.80 16.49 23.80
C GLY A 231 12.33 16.48 23.67
N ARG A 232 12.89 15.94 22.58
CA ARG A 232 14.34 15.96 22.29
C ARG A 232 14.82 17.30 21.73
N ALA A 233 13.89 18.18 21.37
CA ALA A 233 14.15 19.53 20.88
C ALA A 233 12.95 20.45 21.17
N GLU A 234 13.21 21.70 21.52
CA GLU A 234 12.16 22.69 21.84
C GLU A 234 11.52 23.27 20.57
N ASP A 235 12.32 23.44 19.52
CA ASP A 235 11.94 24.08 18.27
C ASP A 235 12.60 23.38 17.06
N ARG A 236 12.28 23.85 15.85
CA ARG A 236 12.79 23.24 14.61
C ARG A 236 14.31 23.38 14.48
N ASP A 237 14.89 24.49 14.95
CA ASP A 237 16.32 24.76 14.82
C ASP A 237 17.15 23.91 15.79
N SER A 238 16.68 23.73 17.02
CA SER A 238 17.25 22.79 17.98
C SER A 238 17.08 21.35 17.51
N ALA A 239 15.95 20.99 16.87
CA ALA A 239 15.77 19.68 16.26
C ALA A 239 16.76 19.42 15.13
N ARG A 240 17.02 20.43 14.28
CA ARG A 240 18.04 20.35 13.23
C ARG A 240 19.43 20.12 13.83
N ARG A 241 19.79 20.87 14.88
CA ARG A 241 21.08 20.69 15.57
C ARG A 241 21.19 19.29 16.19
N ALA A 242 20.12 18.80 16.82
CA ALA A 242 20.07 17.46 17.38
C ALA A 242 20.25 16.38 16.30
N LEU A 243 19.53 16.50 15.18
CA LEU A 243 19.66 15.60 14.04
C LEU A 243 21.07 15.60 13.44
N ALA A 244 21.71 16.76 13.32
CA ALA A 244 23.09 16.87 12.81
C ALA A 244 24.12 16.16 13.71
N GLY A 245 23.80 15.94 15.00
CA GLY A 245 24.61 15.18 15.94
C GLY A 245 24.33 13.67 15.94
N MET A 246 23.33 13.19 15.20
CA MET A 246 22.96 11.77 15.14
C MET A 246 23.71 11.05 14.03
N THR A 247 24.25 9.85 14.31
CA THR A 247 24.77 8.96 13.27
C THR A 247 23.62 8.36 12.45
N PRO A 248 23.84 7.91 11.20
CA PRO A 248 22.82 7.22 10.41
C PRO A 248 22.17 6.05 11.16
N GLU A 249 22.94 5.26 11.90
CA GLU A 249 22.46 4.13 12.70
C GLU A 249 21.51 4.62 13.80
N SER A 250 21.89 5.66 14.56
CA SER A 250 21.05 6.21 15.60
C SER A 250 19.74 6.83 15.07
N VAL A 251 19.77 7.40 13.86
CA VAL A 251 18.54 7.87 13.19
C VAL A 251 17.67 6.69 12.79
N ALA A 252 18.26 5.63 12.25
CA ALA A 252 17.53 4.43 11.85
C ALA A 252 16.87 3.75 13.06
N ASP A 253 17.59 3.60 14.17
CA ASP A 253 17.07 3.03 15.41
C ASP A 253 15.97 3.90 16.01
N TYR A 254 16.14 5.23 16.01
CA TYR A 254 15.12 6.16 16.45
C TYR A 254 13.83 6.04 15.62
N LEU A 255 13.94 6.01 14.29
CA LEU A 255 12.79 5.86 13.40
C LEU A 255 12.09 4.51 13.60
N ARG A 256 12.84 3.42 13.80
CA ARG A 256 12.27 2.09 14.06
C ARG A 256 11.65 1.93 15.45
N SER A 257 12.02 2.79 16.40
CA SER A 257 11.40 2.81 17.73
C SER A 257 10.01 3.45 17.76
N LYS A 258 9.58 4.09 16.66
CA LYS A 258 8.28 4.75 16.57
C LYS A 258 7.17 3.75 16.35
N THR A 259 6.09 3.96 17.10
CA THR A 259 4.81 3.33 16.83
C THR A 259 4.04 4.19 15.84
N PRO A 260 3.30 3.57 14.91
CA PRO A 260 2.35 4.26 14.04
C PRO A 260 1.32 5.09 14.82
#